data_AF-A0A7W7BPK9-F1
#
_entry.id   AF-A0A7W7BPK9-F1
#
_cell.length_a   1.000
_cell.length_b   1.000
_cell.length_c   1.000
_cell.angle_alpha   90.00
_cell.angle_beta   90.00
_cell.angle_gamma   90.00
#
_symmetry.space_group_name_H-M   'P 1'
#
loop_
_entity.id
_entity.type
_entity.pdbx_description
1 polymer ?
#
loop_
_entity_poly.entity_id
_entity_poly.type
_entity_poly.pdbx_seq_one_letter_code
_entity_poly.pdbx_strand_id
1 'polypeptide(L)'
;MATVLTAILLAGCGGPTEASPSPTPTSSPTPSVGQTPSPEAPDVAQGIASTCDELLANPSLSAVTGSAVATEPETLWSTAAEVAGGLLCGFETDELSGTIVALPADRAESLAVTEAECAPFYDAVECIGTGSSDEFTVAVSFLTVTQTQAEVDTVARLRDAAVDAVRVAARTPLAEPPAVPPSCNDLADLIDPSAVLRADEIFPVPIMEGDFPFDRRVVEGTDLVRACDWSELTDFRELQVVIVPGGADRWDKVTDRFGGTVSPIDGADATESQGDHGLRILVRGSEDLLLVEGRFGEPGDAESMDDIRTVARQLLALS
;
A
#
# COMPACT_ATOMS: atom_id res chain seq x y z
N MET A 1 -48.52 -11.71 -15.35
CA MET A 1 -49.76 -11.13 -15.93
C MET A 1 -49.49 -9.66 -16.23
N ALA A 2 -49.73 -9.24 -17.47
CA ALA A 2 -49.71 -7.85 -17.95
C ALA A 2 -50.64 -6.97 -17.09
N THR A 3 -50.56 -5.64 -17.04
CA THR A 3 -50.89 -4.62 -18.09
C THR A 3 -50.62 -3.25 -17.37
N VAL A 4 -49.82 -2.28 -17.86
CA VAL A 4 -50.03 -1.28 -18.96
C VAL A 4 -50.45 0.12 -18.45
N LEU A 5 -49.66 1.12 -18.91
CA LEU A 5 -49.99 2.51 -19.34
C LEU A 5 -50.69 3.50 -18.37
N THR A 6 -50.60 4.83 -18.45
CA THR A 6 -49.81 5.86 -19.16
C THR A 6 -50.25 7.22 -18.59
N ALA A 7 -49.37 8.22 -18.69
CA ALA A 7 -49.58 9.65 -18.41
C ALA A 7 -50.81 10.29 -19.11
N ILE A 8 -51.22 11.49 -18.64
CA ILE A 8 -51.67 12.62 -19.49
C ILE A 8 -51.71 13.93 -18.66
N LEU A 9 -51.28 15.01 -19.34
CA LEU A 9 -51.25 16.43 -19.01
C LEU A 9 -52.64 17.08 -18.76
N LEU A 10 -52.69 18.28 -18.15
CA LEU A 10 -53.09 19.56 -18.81
C LEU A 10 -53.37 20.73 -17.83
N ALA A 11 -53.31 21.92 -18.42
CA ALA A 11 -53.16 23.27 -17.87
C ALA A 11 -54.46 24.01 -17.47
N GLY A 12 -54.29 25.23 -16.93
CA GLY A 12 -55.27 26.32 -16.82
C GLY A 12 -54.93 27.27 -15.65
N CYS A 13 -55.15 28.60 -15.65
CA CYS A 13 -55.91 29.48 -16.55
C CYS A 13 -55.69 30.99 -16.20
N GLY A 14 -55.65 31.87 -17.23
CA GLY A 14 -56.15 33.28 -17.35
C GLY A 14 -55.77 34.37 -16.32
N GLY A 15 -55.22 35.56 -16.63
CA GLY A 15 -55.68 36.68 -17.51
C GLY A 15 -56.02 37.93 -16.62
N PRO A 16 -56.26 39.20 -17.08
CA PRO A 16 -56.07 39.85 -18.41
C PRO A 16 -55.59 41.36 -18.38
N THR A 17 -55.45 41.98 -19.60
CA THR A 17 -55.59 43.42 -20.03
C THR A 17 -54.65 44.52 -19.44
N GLU A 18 -54.22 45.63 -20.08
CA GLU A 18 -54.51 46.38 -21.33
C GLU A 18 -53.39 47.44 -21.61
N ALA A 19 -53.35 47.94 -22.85
CA ALA A 19 -52.90 49.27 -23.32
C ALA A 19 -51.40 49.60 -23.57
N SER A 20 -51.14 50.00 -24.83
CA SER A 20 -49.98 50.72 -25.38
C SER A 20 -50.09 52.24 -25.08
N PRO A 21 -49.01 53.07 -25.08
CA PRO A 21 -48.19 53.35 -26.28
C PRO A 21 -46.66 53.50 -26.04
N SER A 22 -45.87 53.43 -27.12
CA SER A 22 -44.43 53.76 -27.13
C SER A 22 -44.16 55.25 -26.86
N PRO A 23 -42.98 55.56 -26.28
CA PRO A 23 -41.94 56.19 -27.10
C PRO A 23 -40.51 55.63 -26.81
N THR A 24 -39.66 55.62 -27.83
CA THR A 24 -38.18 55.56 -27.76
C THR A 24 -37.63 56.93 -27.29
N PRO A 25 -36.34 57.13 -26.93
CA PRO A 25 -35.20 56.18 -26.78
C PRO A 25 -34.33 56.42 -25.50
N THR A 26 -33.24 55.65 -25.35
CA THR A 26 -31.93 56.00 -24.71
C THR A 26 -31.44 55.02 -23.63
N SER A 27 -30.41 54.27 -24.03
CA SER A 27 -29.22 53.81 -23.29
C SER A 27 -29.33 53.26 -21.86
N SER A 28 -29.02 51.97 -21.70
CA SER A 28 -28.07 51.49 -20.66
C SER A 28 -27.54 50.10 -21.03
N PRO A 29 -26.24 49.81 -20.76
CA PRO A 29 -25.63 48.53 -21.07
C PRO A 29 -26.25 47.42 -20.21
N THR A 30 -26.59 46.31 -20.85
CA THR A 30 -27.00 45.08 -20.19
C THR A 30 -25.88 44.64 -19.23
N PRO A 31 -26.18 44.31 -17.96
CA PRO A 31 -25.19 43.68 -17.08
C PRO A 31 -24.79 42.35 -17.70
N SER A 32 -23.48 42.15 -17.93
CA SER A 32 -22.94 40.82 -18.17
C SER A 32 -23.40 39.92 -17.04
N VAL A 33 -24.25 38.95 -17.37
CA VAL A 33 -24.53 37.81 -16.49
C VAL A 33 -23.18 37.16 -16.23
N GLY A 34 -22.75 37.22 -14.96
CA GLY A 34 -21.54 36.58 -14.50
C GLY A 34 -21.56 35.12 -14.94
N GLN A 35 -20.47 34.71 -15.58
CA GLN A 35 -20.21 33.30 -15.83
C GLN A 35 -20.25 32.60 -14.48
N THR A 36 -21.27 31.75 -14.27
CA THR A 36 -21.25 30.77 -13.19
C THR A 36 -19.95 29.98 -13.37
N PRO A 37 -19.05 29.93 -12.37
CA PRO A 37 -17.86 29.11 -12.49
C PRO A 37 -18.33 27.68 -12.77
N SER A 38 -17.82 27.13 -13.88
CA SER A 38 -17.99 25.71 -14.18
C SER A 38 -17.53 24.93 -12.95
N PRO A 39 -18.27 23.91 -12.49
CA PRO A 39 -17.80 23.10 -11.36
C PRO A 39 -16.39 22.64 -11.70
N GLU A 40 -15.44 23.00 -10.84
CA GLU A 40 -14.09 22.46 -10.85
C GLU A 40 -14.25 20.95 -10.94
N ALA A 41 -13.65 20.34 -11.97
CA ALA A 41 -13.56 18.89 -11.98
C ALA A 41 -12.91 18.50 -10.64
N PRO A 42 -13.43 17.51 -9.90
CA PRO A 42 -12.82 17.10 -8.65
C PRO A 42 -11.33 16.83 -8.92
N ASP A 43 -10.46 17.37 -8.08
CA ASP A 43 -9.04 17.05 -8.12
C ASP A 43 -8.92 15.53 -8.12
N VAL A 44 -8.47 14.97 -9.24
CA VAL A 44 -8.28 13.54 -9.37
C VAL A 44 -7.15 13.19 -8.41
N ALA A 45 -7.39 12.31 -7.45
CA ALA A 45 -6.36 11.85 -6.53
C ALA A 45 -5.11 11.41 -7.31
N GLN A 46 -3.93 11.77 -6.82
CA GLN A 46 -2.66 11.55 -7.52
C GLN A 46 -1.77 10.62 -6.71
N GLY A 47 -1.15 9.67 -7.40
CA GLY A 47 -0.03 8.89 -6.89
C GLY A 47 1.32 9.48 -7.28
N ILE A 48 2.39 8.89 -6.77
CA ILE A 48 3.78 9.17 -7.10
C ILE A 48 4.15 8.39 -8.37
N ALA A 49 4.63 9.09 -9.39
CA ALA A 49 5.13 8.49 -10.63
C ALA A 49 6.66 8.40 -10.69
N SER A 50 7.35 9.00 -9.71
CA SER A 50 8.81 9.00 -9.64
C SER A 50 9.37 7.66 -9.18
N THR A 51 10.59 7.35 -9.62
CA THR A 51 11.36 6.20 -9.13
C THR A 51 12.09 6.53 -7.83
N CYS A 52 12.61 5.51 -7.14
CA CYS A 52 13.45 5.72 -5.96
C CYS A 52 14.74 6.49 -6.29
N ASP A 53 15.37 6.21 -7.44
CA ASP A 53 16.53 6.97 -7.90
C ASP A 53 16.20 8.45 -8.12
N GLU A 54 15.05 8.75 -8.74
CA GLU A 54 14.61 10.13 -8.94
C GLU A 54 14.34 10.85 -7.61
N LEU A 55 13.73 10.14 -6.65
CA LEU A 55 13.46 10.70 -5.33
C LEU A 55 14.77 10.98 -4.57
N LEU A 56 15.71 10.03 -4.55
CA LEU A 56 17.02 10.18 -3.90
C LEU A 56 17.90 11.23 -4.58
N ALA A 57 17.76 11.41 -5.90
CA ALA A 57 18.43 12.48 -6.63
C ALA A 57 17.85 13.89 -6.36
N ASN A 58 16.73 13.99 -5.65
CA ASN A 58 16.16 15.28 -5.27
C ASN A 58 17.17 16.09 -4.43
N PRO A 59 17.37 17.40 -4.71
CA PRO A 59 18.35 18.21 -3.98
C PRO A 59 18.14 18.26 -2.46
N SER A 60 16.89 18.26 -1.99
CA SER A 60 16.60 18.25 -0.56
C SER A 60 17.01 16.94 0.08
N LEU A 61 16.71 15.81 -0.56
CA LEU A 61 16.97 14.48 -0.03
C LEU A 61 18.46 14.12 -0.12
N SER A 62 19.08 14.35 -1.27
CA SER A 62 20.54 14.17 -1.47
C SER A 62 21.41 15.04 -0.56
N ALA A 63 20.92 16.18 -0.06
CA ALA A 63 21.63 16.96 0.95
C ALA A 63 21.71 16.24 2.32
N VAL A 64 20.81 15.31 2.59
CA VAL A 64 20.78 14.50 3.83
C VAL A 64 21.38 13.13 3.60
N THR A 65 21.03 12.46 2.50
CA THR A 65 21.46 11.10 2.18
C THR A 65 22.78 11.04 1.40
N GLY A 66 23.32 12.17 0.95
CA GLY A 66 24.56 12.21 0.19
C GLY A 66 24.45 11.48 -1.15
N SER A 67 25.46 10.66 -1.47
CA SER A 67 25.48 9.82 -2.68
C SER A 67 24.83 8.46 -2.45
N ALA A 68 23.63 8.46 -1.85
CA ALA A 68 22.90 7.23 -1.58
C ALA A 68 22.52 6.50 -2.88
N VAL A 69 22.61 5.18 -2.83
CA VAL A 69 22.13 4.29 -3.89
C VAL A 69 20.76 3.77 -3.47
N ALA A 70 19.79 3.82 -4.39
CA ALA A 70 18.50 3.18 -4.15
C ALA A 70 18.69 1.66 -4.01
N THR A 71 18.13 1.10 -2.95
CA THR A 71 17.96 -0.34 -2.82
C THR A 71 16.47 -0.61 -3.01
N GLU A 72 16.12 -1.32 -4.09
CA GLU A 72 14.73 -1.72 -4.27
C GLU A 72 14.40 -2.81 -3.24
N PRO A 73 13.44 -2.57 -2.31
CA PRO A 73 13.05 -3.60 -1.37
C PRO A 73 12.35 -4.72 -2.15
N GLU A 74 12.91 -5.92 -2.08
CA GLU A 74 12.42 -7.12 -2.76
C GLU A 74 11.24 -7.76 -2.01
N THR A 75 10.30 -6.94 -1.54
CA THR A 75 9.19 -7.36 -0.67
C THR A 75 7.84 -7.00 -1.29
N LEU A 76 6.79 -7.75 -0.93
CA LEU A 76 5.42 -7.40 -1.32
C LEU A 76 4.95 -6.06 -0.74
N TRP A 77 5.60 -5.56 0.31
CA TRP A 77 5.34 -4.25 0.90
C TRP A 77 5.58 -3.13 -0.12
N SER A 78 6.65 -3.23 -0.92
CA SER A 78 6.90 -2.30 -2.04
C SER A 78 5.75 -2.31 -3.07
N THR A 79 5.21 -3.50 -3.34
CA THR A 79 4.11 -3.68 -4.30
C THR A 79 2.82 -3.09 -3.76
N ALA A 80 2.50 -3.30 -2.49
CA ALA A 80 1.33 -2.70 -1.85
C ALA A 80 1.40 -1.17 -1.84
N ALA A 81 2.57 -0.59 -1.52
CA ALA A 81 2.77 0.85 -1.61
C ALA A 81 2.57 1.36 -3.05
N GLU A 82 3.14 0.68 -4.06
CA GLU A 82 2.98 1.06 -5.48
C GLU A 82 1.53 0.96 -5.97
N VAL A 83 0.78 -0.06 -5.55
CA VAL A 83 -0.65 -0.22 -5.90
C VAL A 83 -1.49 0.89 -5.26
N ALA A 84 -1.14 1.29 -4.04
CA ALA A 84 -1.74 2.45 -3.39
C ALA A 84 -1.31 3.80 -4.02
N GLY A 85 -0.50 3.79 -5.08
CA GLY A 85 0.06 4.97 -5.73
C GLY A 85 1.12 5.70 -4.90
N GLY A 86 1.68 5.02 -3.92
CA GLY A 86 2.84 5.46 -3.17
C GLY A 86 4.16 4.93 -3.75
N LEU A 87 5.20 5.07 -2.94
CA LEU A 87 6.56 4.66 -3.27
C LEU A 87 7.27 4.19 -2.00
N LEU A 88 8.00 3.09 -2.10
CA LEU A 88 8.79 2.52 -1.01
C LEU A 88 10.23 2.37 -1.47
N CYS A 89 11.14 3.14 -0.87
CA CYS A 89 12.54 3.21 -1.26
C CYS A 89 13.45 2.82 -0.11
N GLY A 90 14.16 1.72 -0.26
CA GLY A 90 15.39 1.49 0.48
C GLY A 90 16.49 2.41 -0.05
N PHE A 91 17.43 2.79 0.80
CA PHE A 91 18.62 3.51 0.39
C PHE A 91 19.81 3.09 1.23
N GLU A 92 20.99 3.12 0.63
CA GLU A 92 22.25 2.79 1.29
C GLU A 92 23.35 3.79 0.92
N THR A 93 24.20 4.08 1.90
CA THR A 93 25.42 4.88 1.81
C THR A 93 26.51 4.20 2.64
N ASP A 94 27.73 4.70 2.59
CA ASP A 94 28.83 4.22 3.44
C ASP A 94 28.56 4.40 4.96
N GLU A 95 27.64 5.29 5.35
CA GLU A 95 27.41 5.68 6.76
C GLU A 95 25.98 5.38 7.26
N LEU A 96 25.04 5.16 6.34
CA LEU A 96 23.61 5.14 6.61
C LEU A 96 22.90 4.20 5.65
N SER A 97 22.05 3.33 6.19
CA SER A 97 21.08 2.54 5.44
C SER A 97 19.70 2.74 6.05
N GLY A 98 18.70 2.92 5.22
CA GLY A 98 17.37 3.27 5.68
C GLY A 98 16.28 3.05 4.64
N THR A 99 15.09 3.49 4.99
CA THR A 99 13.88 3.31 4.19
C THR A 99 13.03 4.56 4.22
N ILE A 100 12.42 4.88 3.08
CA ILE A 100 11.45 5.94 2.90
C ILE A 100 10.17 5.30 2.34
N VAL A 101 9.06 5.48 3.03
CA VAL A 101 7.73 5.07 2.57
C VAL A 101 6.91 6.34 2.37
N ALA A 102 6.45 6.58 1.16
CA ALA A 102 5.61 7.71 0.81
C ALA A 102 4.28 7.19 0.25
N LEU A 103 3.16 7.63 0.81
CA LEU A 103 1.82 7.16 0.45
C LEU A 103 0.90 8.37 0.25
N PRO A 104 -0.09 8.30 -0.66
CA PRO A 104 -1.14 9.32 -0.73
C PRO A 104 -1.84 9.48 0.62
N ALA A 105 -2.17 10.71 0.99
CA ALA A 105 -2.67 11.04 2.33
C ALA A 105 -3.98 10.30 2.67
N ASP A 106 -4.87 10.12 1.69
CA ASP A 106 -6.13 9.35 1.82
C ASP A 106 -5.90 7.85 2.05
N ARG A 107 -4.71 7.34 1.72
CA ARG A 107 -4.32 5.94 1.90
C ARG A 107 -3.45 5.71 3.14
N ALA A 108 -3.10 6.78 3.83
CA ALA A 108 -2.21 6.77 4.98
C ALA A 108 -2.87 7.33 6.24
N GLU A 109 -4.21 7.41 6.29
CA GLU A 109 -4.96 8.05 7.39
C GLU A 109 -4.67 7.43 8.77
N SER A 110 -4.30 6.15 8.81
CA SER A 110 -3.94 5.43 10.04
C SER A 110 -2.48 5.63 10.47
N LEU A 111 -1.62 6.19 9.62
CA LEU A 111 -0.26 6.54 10.01
C LEU A 111 -0.28 7.81 10.86
N ALA A 112 0.03 7.65 12.14
CA ALA A 112 0.24 8.79 13.01
C ALA A 112 1.47 9.59 12.55
N VAL A 113 1.29 10.89 12.38
CA VAL A 113 2.42 11.83 12.29
C VAL A 113 3.09 11.86 13.65
N THR A 114 4.35 11.43 13.69
CA THR A 114 5.15 11.35 14.91
C THR A 114 6.34 12.29 14.82
N GLU A 115 6.76 12.77 15.98
CA GLU A 115 8.05 13.44 16.06
C GLU A 115 9.18 12.44 15.75
N ALA A 116 10.29 12.97 15.25
CA ALA A 116 11.50 12.20 15.06
C ALA A 116 11.96 11.61 16.39
N GLU A 117 12.16 10.30 16.42
CA GLU A 117 12.63 9.59 17.62
C GLU A 117 13.56 8.45 17.25
N CYS A 118 14.42 8.07 18.21
CA CYS A 118 15.25 6.89 18.12
C CYS A 118 15.00 6.02 19.34
N ALA A 119 14.75 4.73 19.14
CA ALA A 119 14.47 3.77 20.19
C ALA A 119 15.32 2.51 20.03
N PRO A 120 15.67 1.81 21.13
CA PRO A 120 16.29 0.51 21.04
C PRO A 120 15.43 -0.45 20.19
N PHE A 121 16.05 -1.08 19.21
CA PHE A 121 15.44 -2.04 18.30
C PHE A 121 16.34 -3.27 18.23
N TYR A 122 15.97 -4.30 19.00
CA TYR A 122 16.78 -5.51 19.16
C TYR A 122 18.25 -5.21 19.54
N ASP A 123 19.22 -5.49 18.66
CA ASP A 123 20.65 -5.25 18.82
C ASP A 123 21.13 -3.91 18.23
N ALA A 124 20.20 -3.11 17.75
CA ALA A 124 20.41 -1.80 17.14
C ALA A 124 19.55 -0.71 17.84
N VAL A 125 19.63 0.49 17.28
CA VAL A 125 18.75 1.61 17.57
C VAL A 125 18.10 1.98 16.25
N GLU A 126 16.77 1.98 16.23
CA GLU A 126 16.01 2.42 15.07
C GLU A 126 15.57 3.86 15.28
N CYS A 127 15.87 4.70 14.28
CA CYS A 127 15.44 6.09 14.24
C CYS A 127 14.33 6.24 13.22
N ILE A 128 13.15 6.68 13.65
CA ILE A 128 11.96 6.83 12.81
C ILE A 128 11.44 8.27 12.83
N GLY A 129 10.74 8.64 11.77
CA GLY A 129 10.00 9.90 11.73
C GLY A 129 8.91 9.87 10.67
N THR A 130 7.74 10.40 11.00
CA THR A 130 6.61 10.51 10.07
C THR A 130 6.27 11.98 9.86
N GLY A 131 6.17 12.41 8.61
CA GLY A 131 5.77 13.74 8.20
C GLY A 131 4.66 13.69 7.16
N SER A 132 4.03 14.82 6.88
CA SER A 132 2.98 14.89 5.87
C SER A 132 2.98 16.21 5.11
N SER A 133 2.32 16.17 3.97
CA SER A 133 1.87 17.29 3.15
C SER A 133 0.37 17.11 2.87
N ASP A 134 -0.25 18.07 2.20
CA ASP A 134 -1.69 17.99 1.87
C ASP A 134 -2.04 16.75 1.02
N GLU A 135 -1.09 16.25 0.22
CA GLU A 135 -1.31 15.15 -0.73
C GLU A 135 -0.69 13.82 -0.29
N PHE A 136 0.35 13.83 0.55
CA PHE A 136 1.13 12.64 0.89
C PHE A 136 1.55 12.60 2.35
N THR A 137 1.61 11.39 2.90
CA THR A 137 2.28 11.06 4.16
C THR A 137 3.59 10.35 3.85
N VAL A 138 4.64 10.68 4.59
CA VAL A 138 5.98 10.10 4.45
C VAL A 138 6.45 9.58 5.79
N ALA A 139 6.85 8.32 5.84
CA ALA A 139 7.50 7.69 6.97
C ALA A 139 8.93 7.32 6.59
N VAL A 140 9.90 7.64 7.44
CA VAL A 140 11.31 7.31 7.22
C VAL A 140 11.89 6.55 8.39
N SER A 141 12.86 5.68 8.12
CA SER A 141 13.64 4.96 9.13
C SER A 141 15.09 4.81 8.72
N PHE A 142 15.99 4.74 9.69
CA PHE A 142 17.32 4.16 9.54
C PHE A 142 17.75 3.45 10.84
N LEU A 143 18.67 2.50 10.69
CA LEU A 143 19.28 1.81 11.83
C LEU A 143 20.65 2.40 12.16
N THR A 144 20.95 2.46 13.45
CA THR A 144 22.25 2.89 14.00
C THR A 144 22.57 2.07 15.25
N VAL A 145 23.78 2.21 15.79
CA VAL A 145 24.24 1.53 17.02
C VAL A 145 24.28 2.47 18.23
N THR A 146 23.97 3.75 18.03
CA THR A 146 23.94 4.74 19.10
C THR A 146 22.57 5.41 19.22
N GLN A 147 22.28 5.96 20.40
CA GLN A 147 21.05 6.71 20.66
C GLN A 147 21.42 8.11 21.15
N THR A 148 21.60 9.04 20.22
CA THR A 148 22.07 10.40 20.44
C THR A 148 21.12 11.42 19.82
N GLN A 149 21.18 12.66 20.31
CA GLN A 149 20.40 13.76 19.73
C GLN A 149 20.78 14.00 18.25
N ALA A 150 22.04 13.73 17.86
CA ALA A 150 22.47 13.91 16.47
C ALA A 150 21.75 12.95 15.50
N GLU A 151 21.41 11.73 15.96
CA GLU A 151 20.65 10.77 15.16
C GLU A 151 19.17 11.15 15.08
N VAL A 152 18.59 11.62 16.19
CA VAL A 152 17.24 12.19 16.20
C VAL A 152 17.14 13.38 15.23
N ASP A 153 18.12 14.29 15.27
CA ASP A 153 18.18 15.42 14.35
C ASP A 153 18.35 14.95 12.89
N THR A 154 19.02 13.81 12.67
CA THR A 154 19.23 13.24 11.32
C THR A 154 17.95 12.65 10.77
N VAL A 155 17.19 11.88 11.54
CA VAL A 155 15.90 11.35 11.07
C VAL A 155 14.87 12.46 10.87
N ALA A 156 14.89 13.51 11.69
CA ALA A 156 14.09 14.71 11.47
C ALA A 156 14.39 15.38 10.12
N ARG A 157 15.68 15.60 9.81
CA ARG A 157 16.10 16.16 8.52
C ARG A 157 15.73 15.24 7.35
N LEU A 158 15.89 13.93 7.51
CA LEU A 158 15.52 12.95 6.49
C LEU A 158 14.01 13.00 6.19
N ARG A 159 13.19 13.00 7.24
CA ARG A 159 11.73 13.13 7.14
C ARG A 159 11.34 14.40 6.38
N ASP A 160 11.85 15.54 6.81
CA ASP A 160 11.49 16.84 6.22
C ASP A 160 11.93 16.93 4.75
N ALA A 161 13.15 16.45 4.45
CA ALA A 161 13.66 16.38 3.09
C ALA A 161 12.86 15.43 2.19
N ALA A 162 12.41 14.29 2.72
CA ALA A 162 11.60 13.33 1.99
C ALA A 162 10.19 13.89 1.71
N VAL A 163 9.57 14.58 2.67
CA VAL A 163 8.31 15.31 2.45
C VAL A 163 8.46 16.36 1.34
N ASP A 164 9.54 17.14 1.37
CA ASP A 164 9.81 18.13 0.32
C ASP A 164 10.05 17.49 -1.06
N ALA A 165 10.78 16.38 -1.11
CA ALA A 165 11.05 15.65 -2.34
C ALA A 165 9.77 15.07 -2.95
N VAL A 166 8.92 14.45 -2.13
CA VAL A 166 7.63 13.88 -2.56
C VAL A 166 6.66 14.97 -3.02
N ARG A 167 6.68 16.16 -2.42
CA ARG A 167 5.81 17.29 -2.83
C ARG A 167 6.02 17.72 -4.28
N VAL A 168 7.25 17.57 -4.80
CA VAL A 168 7.60 17.99 -6.17
C VAL A 168 7.81 16.82 -7.12
N ALA A 169 7.58 15.59 -6.65
CA ALA A 169 7.71 14.38 -7.46
C ALA A 169 6.67 14.36 -8.59
N ALA A 170 6.99 13.63 -9.66
CA ALA A 170 6.05 13.44 -10.76
C ALA A 170 4.77 12.77 -10.26
N ARG A 171 3.63 13.14 -10.85
CA ARG A 171 2.30 12.66 -10.47
C ARG A 171 1.69 11.76 -11.53
N THR A 172 0.88 10.81 -11.10
CA THR A 172 0.03 9.99 -11.97
C THR A 172 -1.37 9.88 -11.38
N PRO A 173 -2.43 9.78 -12.21
CA PRO A 173 -3.76 9.49 -11.69
C PRO A 173 -3.77 8.25 -10.80
N LEU A 174 -4.43 8.36 -9.65
CA LEU A 174 -4.59 7.28 -8.69
C LEU A 174 -5.86 6.47 -9.01
N ALA A 175 -5.76 5.16 -8.94
CA ALA A 175 -6.91 4.26 -9.06
C ALA A 175 -7.77 4.29 -7.79
N GLU A 176 -9.04 3.89 -7.91
CA GLU A 176 -9.89 3.68 -6.74
C GLU A 176 -9.26 2.68 -5.76
N PRO A 177 -9.53 2.81 -4.45
CA PRO A 177 -9.03 1.85 -3.48
C PRO A 177 -9.55 0.45 -3.80
N PRO A 178 -8.66 -0.57 -3.78
CA PRO A 178 -9.10 -1.94 -3.91
C PRO A 178 -9.92 -2.35 -2.68
N ALA A 179 -10.67 -3.46 -2.80
CA ALA A 179 -11.42 -3.99 -1.68
C ALA A 179 -10.49 -4.39 -0.52
N VAL A 180 -10.99 -4.22 0.72
CA VAL A 180 -10.25 -4.64 1.91
C VAL A 180 -10.19 -6.17 1.97
N PRO A 181 -9.00 -6.78 2.12
CA PRO A 181 -8.88 -8.23 2.30
C PRO A 181 -9.64 -8.77 3.51
N PRO A 182 -9.93 -10.08 3.54
CA PRO A 182 -10.40 -10.76 4.73
C PRO A 182 -9.48 -10.52 5.94
N SER A 183 -10.04 -10.55 7.15
CA SER A 183 -9.23 -10.42 8.37
C SER A 183 -8.38 -11.67 8.61
N CYS A 184 -7.33 -11.57 9.44
CA CYS A 184 -6.53 -12.76 9.79
C CYS A 184 -7.34 -13.84 10.53
N ASN A 185 -8.44 -13.48 11.19
CA ASN A 185 -9.34 -14.47 11.78
C ASN A 185 -10.14 -15.21 10.70
N ASP A 186 -10.65 -14.48 9.71
CA ASP A 186 -11.38 -15.10 8.58
C ASP A 186 -10.44 -16.02 7.77
N LEU A 187 -9.19 -15.59 7.59
CA LEU A 187 -8.16 -16.42 6.93
C LEU A 187 -7.78 -17.64 7.77
N ALA A 188 -7.67 -17.51 9.09
CA ALA A 188 -7.40 -18.65 9.97
C ALA A 188 -8.53 -19.68 9.92
N ASP A 189 -9.80 -19.24 9.91
CA ASP A 189 -10.97 -20.12 9.81
C ASP A 189 -11.03 -20.86 8.46
N LEU A 190 -10.55 -20.23 7.38
CA LEU A 190 -10.50 -20.82 6.05
C LEU A 190 -9.35 -21.82 5.90
N ILE A 191 -8.16 -21.46 6.38
CA ILE A 191 -6.90 -22.18 6.13
C ILE A 191 -6.71 -23.33 7.13
N ASP A 192 -7.15 -23.15 8.38
CA ASP A 192 -6.81 -23.99 9.52
C ASP A 192 -5.28 -24.10 9.72
N PRO A 193 -4.61 -23.04 10.24
CA PRO A 193 -3.16 -23.03 10.46
C PRO A 193 -2.66 -24.19 11.31
N SER A 194 -3.47 -24.67 12.27
CA SER A 194 -3.16 -25.85 13.10
C SER A 194 -2.99 -27.11 12.25
N ALA A 195 -3.83 -27.30 11.23
CA ALA A 195 -3.69 -28.42 10.31
C ALA A 195 -2.45 -28.29 9.41
N VAL A 196 -2.17 -27.09 8.90
CA VAL A 196 -1.00 -26.83 8.02
C VAL A 196 0.31 -27.02 8.77
N LEU A 197 0.43 -26.40 9.94
CA LEU A 197 1.61 -26.44 10.80
C LEU A 197 1.66 -27.72 11.66
N ARG A 198 0.67 -28.61 11.55
CA ARG A 198 0.58 -29.90 12.26
C ARG A 198 0.73 -29.74 13.78
N ALA A 199 0.04 -28.75 14.34
CA ALA A 199 0.21 -28.32 15.72
C ALA A 199 -1.11 -28.18 16.47
N ASP A 200 -1.10 -28.57 17.75
CA ASP A 200 -2.24 -28.36 18.64
C ASP A 200 -2.33 -26.90 19.16
N GLU A 201 -1.19 -26.21 19.25
CA GLU A 201 -1.11 -24.82 19.70
C GLU A 201 -0.44 -23.95 18.63
N ILE A 202 -1.12 -22.86 18.26
CA ILE A 202 -0.68 -21.90 17.25
C ILE A 202 -0.69 -20.49 17.83
N PHE A 203 0.37 -19.73 17.58
CA PHE A 203 0.48 -18.33 17.95
C PHE A 203 0.24 -17.43 16.73
N PRO A 204 -0.61 -16.39 16.82
CA PRO A 204 -0.95 -15.53 15.69
C PRO A 204 0.11 -14.44 15.45
N VAL A 205 1.38 -14.84 15.49
CA VAL A 205 2.56 -14.00 15.30
C VAL A 205 3.68 -14.88 14.73
N PRO A 206 4.65 -14.33 13.99
CA PRO A 206 5.83 -15.07 13.57
C PRO A 206 6.82 -15.24 14.71
N ILE A 207 7.77 -16.14 14.51
CA ILE A 207 8.92 -16.36 15.39
C ILE A 207 9.96 -15.30 15.04
N MET A 208 9.95 -14.20 15.78
CA MET A 208 10.84 -13.05 15.53
C MET A 208 11.38 -12.49 16.84
N GLU A 209 12.61 -12.00 16.79
CA GLU A 209 13.18 -11.18 17.86
C GLU A 209 13.08 -9.70 17.47
N GLY A 210 12.43 -8.89 18.30
CA GLY A 210 12.19 -7.46 18.01
C GLY A 210 10.87 -7.19 17.28
N ASP A 211 10.69 -5.95 16.81
CA ASP A 211 9.53 -5.61 15.98
C ASP A 211 9.79 -5.99 14.51
N PHE A 212 8.73 -5.98 13.72
CA PHE A 212 8.82 -6.16 12.27
C PHE A 212 9.69 -5.09 11.58
N PRO A 213 10.28 -5.41 10.41
CA PRO A 213 10.90 -4.41 9.55
C PRO A 213 10.01 -3.17 9.36
N PHE A 214 10.63 -1.99 9.30
CA PHE A 214 9.93 -0.71 9.25
C PHE A 214 8.92 -0.61 8.10
N ASP A 215 9.33 -1.01 6.90
CA ASP A 215 8.49 -1.02 5.70
C ASP A 215 7.23 -1.87 5.90
N ARG A 216 7.39 -3.07 6.46
CA ARG A 216 6.29 -3.95 6.83
C ARG A 216 5.34 -3.28 7.84
N ARG A 217 5.87 -2.70 8.93
CA ARG A 217 5.04 -2.03 9.96
C ARG A 217 4.23 -0.87 9.39
N VAL A 218 4.84 -0.06 8.51
CA VAL A 218 4.16 1.08 7.89
C VAL A 218 3.05 0.60 6.96
N VAL A 219 3.36 -0.33 6.05
CA VAL A 219 2.39 -0.78 5.03
C VAL A 219 1.24 -1.58 5.65
N GLU A 220 1.51 -2.44 6.63
CA GLU A 220 0.45 -3.13 7.39
C GLU A 220 -0.36 -2.17 8.25
N GLY A 221 0.29 -1.18 8.87
CA GLY A 221 -0.39 -0.14 9.64
C GLY A 221 -1.37 0.70 8.80
N THR A 222 -1.22 0.69 7.48
CA THR A 222 -2.11 1.38 6.52
C THR A 222 -3.21 0.51 5.91
N ASP A 223 -3.33 -0.76 6.31
CA ASP A 223 -4.28 -1.72 5.73
C ASP A 223 -4.16 -1.87 4.18
N LEU A 224 -3.06 -1.42 3.58
CA LEU A 224 -2.76 -1.57 2.15
C LEU A 224 -2.42 -3.00 1.76
N VAL A 225 -2.13 -3.83 2.77
CA VAL A 225 -1.79 -5.23 2.64
C VAL A 225 -2.43 -5.97 3.80
N ARG A 226 -2.82 -7.22 3.58
CA ARG A 226 -3.14 -8.14 4.66
C ARG A 226 -2.01 -9.13 4.78
N ALA A 227 -1.28 -9.08 5.89
CA ALA A 227 -0.30 -10.08 6.26
C ALA A 227 -0.76 -10.78 7.54
N CYS A 228 -0.77 -12.11 7.50
CA CYS A 228 -1.15 -12.93 8.64
C CYS A 228 -0.06 -13.97 8.85
N ASP A 229 0.50 -13.98 10.06
CA ASP A 229 1.50 -14.96 10.45
C ASP A 229 0.92 -15.87 11.53
N TRP A 230 1.30 -17.13 11.45
CA TRP A 230 1.05 -18.14 12.45
C TRP A 230 2.33 -18.90 12.73
N SER A 231 2.59 -19.20 13.99
CA SER A 231 3.76 -19.95 14.39
C SER A 231 3.44 -21.09 15.34
N GLU A 232 4.33 -22.08 15.30
CA GLU A 232 4.40 -23.24 16.17
C GLU A 232 5.81 -23.29 16.77
N LEU A 233 5.92 -23.31 18.10
CA LEU A 233 7.19 -23.04 18.80
C LEU A 233 8.02 -24.29 19.17
N THR A 234 7.47 -25.49 18.98
CA THR A 234 8.17 -26.76 19.30
C THR A 234 9.18 -27.09 18.20
N ASP A 235 8.73 -27.08 16.95
CA ASP A 235 9.55 -27.40 15.77
C ASP A 235 9.94 -26.12 14.98
N PHE A 236 9.61 -24.95 15.52
CA PHE A 236 9.89 -23.63 14.94
C PHE A 236 9.39 -23.51 13.50
N ARG A 237 8.10 -23.78 13.32
CA ARG A 237 7.42 -23.65 12.03
C ARG A 237 6.60 -22.37 11.97
N GLU A 238 6.54 -21.76 10.80
CA GLU A 238 5.76 -20.56 10.56
C GLU A 238 5.01 -20.67 9.23
N LEU A 239 3.76 -20.20 9.24
CA LEU A 239 2.98 -19.97 8.04
C LEU A 239 2.71 -18.48 7.93
N GLN A 240 3.03 -17.89 6.79
CA GLN A 240 2.68 -16.53 6.44
C GLN A 240 1.80 -16.51 5.20
N VAL A 241 0.76 -15.69 5.25
CA VAL A 241 -0.06 -15.32 4.10
C VAL A 241 0.00 -13.81 3.92
N VAL A 242 0.32 -13.36 2.71
CA VAL A 242 0.29 -11.95 2.32
C VAL A 242 -0.64 -11.76 1.12
N ILE A 243 -1.59 -10.84 1.24
CA ILE A 243 -2.52 -10.45 0.19
C ILE A 243 -2.27 -8.97 -0.12
N VAL A 244 -1.91 -8.67 -1.36
CA VAL A 244 -1.81 -7.31 -1.89
C VAL A 244 -3.03 -7.04 -2.78
N PRO A 245 -4.04 -6.30 -2.26
CA PRO A 245 -5.22 -5.91 -3.00
C PRO A 245 -4.89 -5.18 -4.30
N GLY A 246 -5.50 -5.54 -5.42
CA GLY A 246 -5.23 -4.90 -6.72
C GLY A 246 -3.82 -5.15 -7.26
N GLY A 247 -3.06 -6.06 -6.66
CA GLY A 247 -1.68 -6.37 -7.02
C GLY A 247 -1.53 -7.26 -8.25
N ALA A 248 -2.60 -7.85 -8.78
CA ALA A 248 -2.52 -8.84 -9.86
C ALA A 248 -1.84 -8.27 -11.13
N ASP A 249 -2.03 -6.99 -11.44
CA ASP A 249 -1.41 -6.33 -12.60
C ASP A 249 0.11 -6.10 -12.44
N ARG A 250 0.65 -6.31 -11.24
CA ARG A 250 2.09 -6.27 -10.96
C ARG A 250 2.75 -7.64 -11.11
N TRP A 251 2.00 -8.68 -11.47
CA TRP A 251 2.49 -10.06 -11.56
C TRP A 251 3.85 -10.19 -12.26
N ASP A 252 4.00 -9.68 -13.48
CA ASP A 252 5.23 -9.82 -14.26
C ASP A 252 6.44 -9.22 -13.52
N LYS A 253 6.29 -8.01 -12.97
CA LYS A 253 7.35 -7.33 -12.19
C LYS A 253 7.68 -8.10 -10.90
N VAL A 254 6.68 -8.65 -10.21
CA VAL A 254 6.89 -9.33 -8.93
C VAL A 254 7.44 -10.74 -9.14
N THR A 255 6.94 -11.50 -10.11
CA THR A 255 7.42 -12.86 -10.37
C THR A 255 8.86 -12.88 -10.88
N ASP A 256 9.28 -11.87 -11.67
CA ASP A 256 10.66 -11.74 -12.13
C ASP A 256 11.64 -11.57 -10.95
N ARG A 257 11.22 -10.81 -9.92
CA ARG A 257 12.00 -10.61 -8.68
C ARG A 257 11.93 -11.80 -7.74
N PHE A 258 10.75 -12.41 -7.60
CA PHE A 258 10.51 -13.55 -6.73
C PHE A 258 11.39 -14.75 -7.11
N GLY A 259 11.59 -14.95 -8.41
CA GLY A 259 12.35 -16.08 -8.93
C GLY A 259 11.67 -17.43 -8.67
N GLY A 260 12.31 -18.53 -9.05
CA GLY A 260 11.77 -19.88 -8.86
C GLY A 260 11.17 -20.50 -10.12
N THR A 261 10.22 -21.41 -9.92
CA THR A 261 9.68 -22.27 -10.98
C THR A 261 8.20 -21.97 -11.22
N VAL A 262 7.85 -21.66 -12.48
CA VAL A 262 6.46 -21.48 -12.90
C VAL A 262 5.68 -22.77 -12.68
N SER A 263 4.57 -22.68 -11.95
CA SER A 263 3.86 -23.84 -11.42
C SER A 263 2.38 -23.51 -11.18
N PRO A 264 1.56 -23.37 -12.25
CA PRO A 264 0.18 -22.89 -12.17
C PRO A 264 -0.69 -23.64 -11.18
N ILE A 265 -1.65 -22.94 -10.57
CA ILE A 265 -2.60 -23.49 -9.59
C ILE A 265 -4.03 -23.22 -10.09
N ASP A 266 -4.78 -24.28 -10.37
CA ASP A 266 -6.18 -24.19 -10.85
C ASP A 266 -6.39 -23.24 -12.05
N GLY A 267 -5.35 -23.11 -12.90
CA GLY A 267 -5.36 -22.24 -14.08
C GLY A 267 -4.89 -20.80 -13.83
N ALA A 268 -4.63 -20.42 -12.58
CA ALA A 268 -3.99 -19.16 -12.23
C ALA A 268 -2.46 -19.22 -12.40
N ASP A 269 -1.86 -18.10 -12.77
CA ASP A 269 -0.41 -17.95 -12.80
C ASP A 269 0.15 -18.08 -11.39
N ALA A 270 1.15 -18.94 -11.23
CA ALA A 270 1.80 -19.18 -9.95
C ALA A 270 3.27 -19.51 -10.15
N THR A 271 4.10 -19.09 -9.19
CA THR A 271 5.54 -19.32 -9.17
C THR A 271 5.92 -19.85 -7.79
N GLU A 272 6.68 -20.93 -7.75
CA GLU A 272 7.10 -21.61 -6.53
C GLU A 272 8.60 -21.47 -6.32
N SER A 273 9.01 -21.20 -5.08
CA SER A 273 10.41 -21.13 -4.66
C SER A 273 10.59 -22.02 -3.44
N GLN A 274 11.60 -22.89 -3.48
CA GLN A 274 12.03 -23.71 -2.34
C GLN A 274 13.45 -23.33 -1.96
N GLY A 275 13.65 -22.93 -0.72
CA GLY A 275 14.95 -22.74 -0.10
C GLY A 275 15.23 -23.80 0.95
N ASP A 276 16.40 -23.72 1.58
CA ASP A 276 16.83 -24.67 2.61
C ASP A 276 15.96 -24.62 3.88
N HIS A 277 15.28 -23.49 4.13
CA HIS A 277 14.50 -23.23 5.35
C HIS A 277 13.09 -22.69 5.08
N GLY A 278 12.59 -22.83 3.84
CA GLY A 278 11.25 -22.34 3.53
C GLY A 278 10.74 -22.71 2.14
N LEU A 279 9.43 -22.71 2.03
CA LEU A 279 8.66 -22.89 0.80
C LEU A 279 7.81 -21.65 0.57
N ARG A 280 7.80 -21.14 -0.65
CA ARG A 280 7.04 -19.94 -1.01
C ARG A 280 6.29 -20.17 -2.31
N ILE A 281 5.05 -19.70 -2.37
CA ILE A 281 4.24 -19.68 -3.58
C ILE A 281 3.67 -18.28 -3.75
N LEU A 282 4.03 -17.63 -4.86
CA LEU A 282 3.39 -16.42 -5.34
C LEU A 282 2.30 -16.81 -6.34
N VAL A 283 1.11 -16.23 -6.21
CA VAL A 283 -0.05 -16.53 -7.06
C VAL A 283 -0.73 -15.25 -7.52
N ARG A 284 -1.06 -15.18 -8.81
CA ARG A 284 -1.92 -14.14 -9.39
C ARG A 284 -3.39 -14.50 -9.20
N GLY A 285 -4.08 -13.79 -8.30
CA GLY A 285 -5.54 -13.81 -8.22
C GLY A 285 -6.19 -13.03 -9.36
N SER A 286 -7.51 -12.87 -9.32
CA SER A 286 -8.21 -12.12 -10.36
C SER A 286 -7.95 -10.61 -10.27
N GLU A 287 -7.96 -10.08 -9.05
CA GLU A 287 -7.59 -8.69 -8.73
C GLU A 287 -6.33 -8.60 -7.85
N ASP A 288 -6.08 -9.63 -7.03
CA ASP A 288 -5.07 -9.57 -5.97
C ASP A 288 -3.79 -10.34 -6.31
N LEU A 289 -2.70 -9.98 -5.62
CA LEU A 289 -1.48 -10.77 -5.60
C LEU A 289 -1.36 -11.46 -4.24
N LEU A 290 -1.14 -12.78 -4.26
CA LEU A 290 -1.12 -13.63 -3.08
C LEU A 290 0.27 -14.23 -2.89
N LEU A 291 0.79 -14.22 -1.67
CA LEU A 291 1.97 -14.98 -1.28
C LEU A 291 1.61 -15.88 -0.10
N VAL A 292 1.97 -17.15 -0.22
CA VAL A 292 1.94 -18.11 0.88
C VAL A 292 3.36 -18.59 1.13
N GLU A 293 3.81 -18.49 2.37
CA GLU A 293 5.16 -18.86 2.79
C GLU A 293 5.11 -19.76 4.01
N GLY A 294 5.75 -20.93 3.93
CA GLY A 294 6.06 -21.80 5.05
C GLY A 294 7.54 -21.69 5.40
N ARG A 295 7.89 -21.48 6.67
CA ARG A 295 9.27 -21.42 7.17
C ARG A 295 9.45 -22.45 8.28
N PHE A 296 10.62 -23.10 8.34
CA PHE A 296 10.88 -24.19 9.27
C PHE A 296 12.33 -24.22 9.74
N GLY A 297 12.54 -24.61 11.00
CA GLY A 297 13.86 -24.67 11.63
C GLY A 297 14.80 -25.69 10.97
N GLU A 298 14.33 -26.92 10.75
CA GLU A 298 15.09 -27.97 10.08
C GLU A 298 14.35 -28.51 8.83
N PRO A 299 15.07 -28.92 7.76
CA PRO A 299 14.45 -29.45 6.55
C PRO A 299 13.57 -30.70 6.77
N GLY A 300 13.74 -31.41 7.88
CA GLY A 300 12.93 -32.58 8.24
C GLY A 300 11.54 -32.23 8.78
N ASP A 301 11.35 -30.99 9.22
CA ASP A 301 10.11 -30.49 9.83
C ASP A 301 9.28 -29.66 8.85
N ALA A 302 9.77 -29.52 7.62
CA ALA A 302 9.17 -28.71 6.57
C ALA A 302 7.71 -29.06 6.31
N GLU A 303 6.88 -28.04 6.13
CA GLU A 303 5.61 -28.23 5.44
C GLU A 303 5.88 -28.82 4.05
N SER A 304 4.92 -29.58 3.54
CA SER A 304 5.02 -30.00 2.15
C SER A 304 4.59 -28.88 1.23
N MET A 305 5.17 -28.81 0.03
CA MET A 305 4.69 -27.86 -1.00
C MET A 305 3.21 -28.11 -1.31
N ASP A 306 2.71 -29.33 -1.15
CA ASP A 306 1.29 -29.65 -1.33
C ASP A 306 0.39 -28.98 -0.29
N ASP A 307 0.86 -28.78 0.93
CA ASP A 307 0.15 -28.03 1.97
C ASP A 307 0.06 -26.55 1.58
N ILE A 308 1.20 -25.93 1.22
CA ILE A 308 1.26 -24.53 0.79
C ILE A 308 0.41 -24.29 -0.46
N ARG A 309 0.42 -25.22 -1.42
CA ARG A 309 -0.49 -25.18 -2.59
C ARG A 309 -1.95 -25.28 -2.21
N THR A 310 -2.27 -26.02 -1.15
CA THR A 310 -3.66 -26.15 -0.69
C THR A 310 -4.15 -24.84 -0.10
N VAL A 311 -3.32 -24.16 0.71
CA VAL A 311 -3.60 -22.81 1.20
C VAL A 311 -3.80 -21.84 0.03
N ALA A 312 -2.88 -21.85 -0.95
CA ALA A 312 -2.98 -21.01 -2.14
C ALA A 312 -4.29 -21.23 -2.93
N ARG A 313 -4.73 -22.48 -3.10
CA ARG A 313 -6.03 -22.81 -3.72
C ARG A 313 -7.23 -22.25 -2.96
N GLN A 314 -7.19 -22.31 -1.63
CA GLN A 314 -8.26 -21.75 -0.79
C GLN A 314 -8.32 -20.23 -0.92
N LEU A 315 -7.17 -19.55 -0.94
CA LEU A 315 -7.10 -18.10 -1.11
C LEU A 315 -7.55 -17.65 -2.50
N LEU A 316 -7.19 -18.38 -3.55
CA LEU A 316 -7.67 -18.11 -4.92
C LEU A 316 -9.19 -18.13 -5.03
N ALA A 317 -9.88 -18.95 -4.24
CA ALA A 317 -11.34 -19.00 -4.24
C ALA A 317 -12.00 -17.75 -3.63
N LEU A 318 -11.22 -16.89 -2.96
CA LEU A 318 -11.65 -15.60 -2.42
C LEU A 318 -11.35 -14.44 -3.37
N SER A 319 -10.40 -14.62 -4.31
CA SER A 319 -9.88 -13.58 -5.21
C SER A 319 -10.61 -13.47 -6.53
#